data_AF-A0A7H8TB57-F1
#
_entry.id   AF-A0A7H8TB57-F1
#
_cell.length_a   1.000
_cell.length_b   1.000
_cell.length_c   1.000
_cell.angle_alpha   90.00
_cell.angle_beta   90.00
_cell.angle_gamma   90.00
#
_symmetry.space_group_name_H-M   'P 1'
#
loop_
_entity.id
_entity.type
_entity.pdbx_description
1 polymer ?
#
loop_
_entity_poly.entity_id
_entity_poly.type
_entity_poly.pdbx_seq_one_letter_code
_entity_poly.pdbx_strand_id
1 'polypeptide(L)' 'MVTTTMKKITITEADGDVIETTVSDDETAREYEDLPFQVGHIVTVTVTD' A
#
# COMPACT_ATOMS: atom_id res chain seq x y z
N MET A 1 19.55 -13.67 14.69
CA MET A 1 18.36 -12.84 14.99
C MET A 1 17.88 -12.30 13.67
N VAL A 2 16.67 -12.63 13.22
CA VAL A 2 16.07 -11.95 12.06
C VAL A 2 15.53 -10.64 12.62
N THR A 3 16.06 -9.51 12.17
CA THR A 3 15.48 -8.20 12.44
C THR A 3 14.36 -8.02 11.43
N THR A 4 13.13 -8.19 11.91
CA THR A 4 11.93 -7.93 11.12
C THR A 4 11.77 -6.42 10.99
N THR A 5 12.09 -5.85 9.82
CA THR A 5 11.85 -4.43 9.53
C THR A 5 10.41 -4.28 9.09
N MET A 6 9.63 -3.50 9.85
CA MET A 6 8.25 -3.19 9.46
C MET A 6 8.28 -2.09 8.39
N LYS A 7 7.53 -2.29 7.30
CA LYS A 7 7.33 -1.27 6.28
C LYS A 7 5.88 -0.82 6.30
N LYS A 8 5.66 0.49 6.28
CA LYS A 8 4.36 1.10 6.08
C LYS A 8 4.10 1.24 4.59
N ILE A 9 2.99 0.67 4.12
CA ILE A 9 2.52 0.79 2.75
C ILE A 9 1.27 1.66 2.78
N THR A 10 1.27 2.72 1.98
CA THR A 10 0.15 3.64 1.83
C THR A 10 -0.28 3.67 0.37
N ILE A 11 -1.57 3.43 0.13
CA ILE A 11 -2.19 3.54 -1.18
C ILE A 11 -2.99 4.83 -1.20
N THR A 12 -2.66 5.72 -2.13
CA THR A 12 -3.26 7.05 -2.24
C THR A 12 -3.87 7.22 -3.63
N GLU A 13 -5.07 7.79 -3.71
CA GLU A 13 -5.68 8.19 -4.98
C GLU A 13 -4.87 9.31 -5.64
N ALA A 14 -5.04 9.47 -6.95
CA ALA A 14 -4.46 10.59 -7.68
C ALA A 14 -4.89 11.97 -7.13
N ASP A 15 -6.07 12.08 -6.52
CA ASP A 15 -6.54 13.31 -5.87
C ASP A 15 -5.82 13.61 -4.53
N GLY A 16 -5.05 12.64 -4.02
CA GLY A 16 -4.33 12.75 -2.75
C GLY A 16 -5.05 12.12 -1.56
N ASP A 17 -6.25 11.56 -1.76
CA ASP A 17 -6.99 10.87 -0.70
C ASP A 17 -6.37 9.50 -0.36
N VAL A 18 -6.29 9.17 0.92
CA VAL A 18 -5.68 7.91 1.38
C VAL A 18 -6.73 6.82 1.40
N ILE A 19 -6.54 5.84 0.53
CA ILE A 19 -7.47 4.71 0.35
C ILE A 19 -7.23 3.67 1.43
N GLU A 20 -5.95 3.33 1.62
CA GLU A 20 -5.56 2.30 2.57
C GLU A 20 -4.16 2.57 3.10
N THR A 21 -3.95 2.18 4.35
CA THR A 21 -2.64 2.18 5.00
C THR A 21 -2.48 0.86 5.74
N THR A 22 -1.40 0.14 5.42
CA THR A 22 -1.06 -1.12 6.08
C THR A 22 0.39 -1.11 6.54
N VAL A 23 0.70 -1.94 7.53
CA VAL A 23 2.05 -2.19 8.01
C VAL A 23 2.35 -3.65 7.75
N SER A 24 3.36 -3.91 6.94
CA SER A 24 3.78 -5.26 6.57
C SER A 24 5.22 -5.47 6.99
N ASP A 25 5.48 -6.58 7.65
CA ASP A 25 6.84 -7.04 7.92
C ASP A 25 7.46 -7.83 6.76
N ASP A 26 6.66 -8.09 5.72
CA ASP A 26 6.99 -9.00 4.65
C ASP A 26 7.32 -8.24 3.34
N GLU A 27 8.48 -8.56 2.74
CA GLU A 27 8.98 -7.98 1.48
C GLU A 27 8.39 -8.64 0.23
N THR A 28 7.46 -9.58 0.39
CA THR A 28 6.89 -10.34 -0.71
C THR A 28 5.63 -9.64 -1.27
N ALA A 29 5.35 -9.89 -2.55
CA ALA A 29 4.29 -9.18 -3.28
C ALA A 29 2.92 -9.42 -2.61
N ARG A 30 2.23 -8.33 -2.29
CA ARG A 30 0.89 -8.37 -1.69
C ARG A 30 -0.16 -7.99 -2.72
N GLU A 31 -1.15 -8.85 -2.87
CA GLU A 31 -2.34 -8.59 -3.69
C GLU A 31 -3.39 -7.87 -2.85
N TYR A 32 -4.01 -6.84 -3.43
CA TYR A 32 -5.11 -6.11 -2.82
C TYR A 32 -6.35 -6.36 -3.67
N GLU A 33 -7.33 -7.07 -3.09
CA GLU A 33 -8.63 -7.31 -3.71
C GLU A 33 -9.66 -6.31 -3.12
N ASP A 34 -10.69 -5.96 -3.90
CA ASP A 34 -11.78 -5.05 -3.48
C ASP A 34 -11.39 -3.59 -3.18
N LEU A 35 -10.30 -3.09 -3.76
CA LEU A 35 -10.06 -1.64 -3.73
C LEU A 35 -11.17 -0.92 -4.50
N PRO A 36 -11.70 0.23 -4.01
CA PRO A 36 -12.85 0.94 -4.58
C PRO A 36 -12.49 1.68 -5.89
N PHE A 37 -11.72 1.06 -6.76
CA PHE A 37 -11.26 1.63 -8.02
C PHE A 37 -12.35 1.52 -9.07
N GLN A 38 -12.77 2.67 -9.60
CA GLN A 38 -13.46 2.67 -10.89
C GLN A 38 -12.41 2.51 -12.00
N VAL A 39 -12.82 1.90 -13.13
CA VAL A 39 -11.95 1.75 -14.31
C VAL A 39 -11.37 3.11 -14.70
N GLY A 40 -10.04 3.23 -14.66
CA GLY A 40 -9.32 4.48 -14.96
C GLY A 40 -8.80 5.26 -13.74
N HIS A 41 -9.02 4.80 -12.50
CA HIS A 41 -8.39 5.39 -11.31
C HIS A 41 -6.89 5.10 -11.29
N ILE A 42 -6.09 6.16 -11.21
CA ILE A 42 -4.64 6.08 -11.00
C ILE A 42 -4.39 6.18 -9.50
N VAL A 43 -3.57 5.29 -8.96
CA VAL A 43 -3.11 5.34 -7.57
C VAL A 43 -1.60 5.44 -7.48
N THR A 44 -1.14 6.05 -6.39
CA THR A 44 0.25 6.04 -5.99
C THR A 44 0.41 5.12 -4.79
N VAL A 45 1.38 4.20 -4.87
CA VAL A 45 1.75 3.32 -3.76
C VAL A 45 3.07 3.82 -3.19
N THR A 46 3.07 4.18 -1.91
CA THR A 46 4.26 4.63 -1.17
C THR A 46 4.63 3.59 -0.12
N VAL A 47 5.90 3.21 -0.07
CA VAL A 47 6.45 2.27 0.92
C VAL A 47 7.54 2.99 1.73
N THR A 48 7.43 2.99 3.05
CA THR A 48 8.41 3.60 3.97
C THR A 48 8.80 2.64 5.09
N ASP A 49 10.07 2.64 5.48
CA ASP A 49 10.60 1.89 6.64
C ASP A 49 10.28 2.54 8.00
#